data_AF-A0A0C9SBE1-F1
#
_entry.id   AF-A0A0C9SBE1-F1
#
_cell.length_a   1.000
_cell.length_b   1.000
_cell.length_c   1.000
_cell.angle_alpha   90.00
_cell.angle_beta   90.00
_cell.angle_gamma   90.00
#
_symmetry.space_group_name_H-M   'P 1'
#
loop_
_entity.id
_entity.type
_entity.pdbx_description
1 polymer ?
#
loop_
_entity_poly.entity_id
_entity_poly.type
_entity_poly.pdbx_seq_one_letter_code
_entity_poly.pdbx_strand_id
1 'polypeptide(L)'
;GLFFNMGQCCVAASRLFVHEDIYDQFVAKAKQLAAHLRTQVGDPFEDSTEQGPQIDDEQFQKILGLIESGKKEGAKVEIGGNRIGTEGYFVEPTVFTNVTDDMRIAKEEIFGPVQQILKFKTMDEVLRRANDTTYGLAAGVVTKDLNTAITFSDGVQAGTVWVNTYLAANVQAPFGGYKMSGLHRECNEDGILNYIETKTVTIKIPHKHS
;
A
#
# COMPACT_ATOMS: atom_id res chain seq x y z
N GLY A 1 3.49 -7.07 2.03
CA GLY A 1 2.73 -6.04 1.33
C GLY A 1 1.85 -5.25 2.27
N LEU A 2 0.73 -5.82 2.71
CA LEU A 2 -0.25 -5.11 3.53
C LEU A 2 0.01 -5.22 5.04
N PHE A 3 0.06 -6.43 5.61
CA PHE A 3 0.09 -6.64 7.08
C PHE A 3 1.40 -6.21 7.77
N PHE A 4 2.41 -5.76 7.03
CA PHE A 4 3.65 -5.25 7.58
C PHE A 4 3.39 -4.05 8.50
N ASN A 5 4.09 -3.99 9.64
CA ASN A 5 3.91 -2.95 10.66
C ASN A 5 2.44 -2.76 11.06
N MET A 6 1.71 -3.87 11.24
CA MET A 6 0.28 -3.88 11.58
C MET A 6 -0.62 -3.19 10.54
N GLY A 7 -0.13 -2.99 9.31
CA GLY A 7 -0.79 -2.22 8.26
C GLY A 7 -0.59 -0.70 8.36
N GLN A 8 0.21 -0.23 9.32
CA GLN A 8 0.56 1.18 9.53
C GLN A 8 1.76 1.54 8.65
N CYS A 9 1.55 1.50 7.34
CA CYS A 9 2.58 1.75 6.34
C CYS A 9 1.96 2.51 5.16
N CYS A 10 2.52 3.68 4.80
CA CYS A 10 1.99 4.54 3.74
C CYS A 10 1.97 3.87 2.36
N VAL A 11 2.83 2.87 2.14
CA VAL A 11 2.90 2.10 0.90
C VAL A 11 2.13 0.78 0.97
N ALA A 12 1.33 0.56 2.01
CA ALA A 12 0.57 -0.68 2.19
C ALA A 12 -0.21 -1.03 0.91
N ALA A 13 -0.13 -2.31 0.51
CA ALA A 13 -0.79 -2.82 -0.69
C ALA A 13 -2.31 -3.01 -0.44
N SER A 14 -3.03 -1.91 -0.19
CA SER A 14 -4.44 -1.86 0.22
C SER A 14 -5.44 -2.03 -0.93
N ARG A 15 -4.99 -2.07 -2.18
CA ARG A 15 -5.83 -2.52 -3.31
C ARG A 15 -5.12 -3.60 -4.08
N LEU A 16 -5.43 -4.85 -3.76
CA LEU A 16 -4.83 -5.99 -4.42
C LEU A 16 -5.71 -6.48 -5.56
N PHE A 17 -5.36 -6.08 -6.78
CA PHE A 17 -6.00 -6.57 -7.99
C PHE A 17 -5.45 -7.94 -8.37
N VAL A 18 -6.33 -8.94 -8.50
CA VAL A 18 -5.98 -10.31 -8.88
C VAL A 18 -6.75 -10.71 -10.13
N HIS A 19 -6.04 -11.27 -11.10
CA HIS A 19 -6.60 -11.66 -12.39
C HIS A 19 -7.65 -12.77 -12.20
N GLU A 20 -8.74 -12.72 -12.97
CA GLU A 20 -9.89 -13.61 -12.80
C GLU A 20 -9.53 -15.10 -12.79
N ASP A 21 -8.56 -15.51 -13.60
CA ASP A 21 -8.08 -16.90 -13.72
C ASP A 21 -7.51 -17.49 -12.42
N ILE A 22 -6.98 -16.65 -11.52
CA ILE A 22 -6.36 -17.10 -10.27
C ILE A 22 -7.03 -16.52 -9.02
N TYR A 23 -8.08 -15.72 -9.18
CA TYR A 23 -8.70 -14.98 -8.08
C TYR A 23 -9.11 -15.89 -6.91
N ASP A 24 -9.88 -16.94 -7.18
CA ASP A 24 -10.40 -17.81 -6.12
C ASP A 24 -9.28 -18.57 -5.40
N GLN A 25 -8.27 -19.03 -6.14
CA GLN A 25 -7.09 -19.70 -5.56
C GLN A 25 -6.27 -18.73 -4.71
N PHE A 26 -6.12 -17.48 -5.16
CA PHE A 26 -5.41 -16.45 -4.41
C PHE A 26 -6.15 -16.11 -3.12
N VAL A 27 -7.46 -15.90 -3.18
CA VAL A 27 -8.32 -15.62 -2.02
C VAL A 27 -8.20 -16.72 -0.98
N ALA A 28 -8.25 -17.99 -1.39
CA ALA A 28 -8.09 -19.12 -0.48
C ALA A 28 -6.74 -19.07 0.27
N LYS A 29 -5.65 -18.77 -0.44
CA LYS A 29 -4.31 -18.63 0.18
C LYS A 29 -4.20 -17.39 1.06
N ALA A 30 -4.78 -16.26 0.66
CA ALA A 30 -4.79 -15.03 1.46
C ALA A 30 -5.54 -15.25 2.79
N LYS A 31 -6.68 -15.96 2.75
CA LYS A 31 -7.42 -16.35 3.95
C LYS A 31 -6.60 -17.26 4.87
N GLN A 32 -5.89 -18.25 4.32
CA GLN A 32 -5.01 -19.13 5.10
C GLN A 32 -3.88 -18.34 5.76
N LEU A 33 -3.24 -17.43 5.04
CA LEU A 33 -2.19 -16.56 5.59
C LEU A 33 -2.74 -15.68 6.71
N ALA A 34 -3.86 -15.00 6.51
CA ALA A 34 -4.47 -14.17 7.54
C ALA A 34 -4.91 -14.98 8.77
N ALA A 35 -5.38 -16.21 8.59
CA ALA A 35 -5.70 -17.12 9.69
C ALA A 35 -4.46 -17.48 10.52
N HIS A 36 -3.33 -17.71 9.85
CA HIS A 36 -2.06 -17.97 10.51
C HIS A 36 -1.53 -16.73 11.24
N LEU A 37 -1.51 -15.56 10.59
CA LEU A 37 -1.10 -14.31 11.23
C LEU A 37 -1.96 -13.97 12.46
N ARG A 38 -3.24 -14.34 12.44
CA ARG A 38 -4.13 -14.15 13.59
C ARG A 38 -3.66 -14.91 14.83
N THR A 39 -2.99 -16.05 14.69
CA THR A 39 -2.42 -16.79 15.84
C THR A 39 -1.14 -16.16 16.39
N GLN A 40 -0.59 -15.16 15.70
CA GLN A 40 0.65 -14.46 16.03
C GLN A 40 0.38 -12.98 16.39
N VAL A 41 -0.87 -12.64 16.71
CA VAL A 41 -1.23 -11.33 17.26
C VAL A 41 -1.06 -11.39 18.78
N GLY A 42 -0.23 -10.53 19.35
CA GLY A 42 0.10 -10.61 20.77
C GLY A 42 1.00 -9.49 21.26
N ASP A 43 1.57 -9.70 22.45
CA ASP A 43 2.55 -8.77 23.05
C ASP A 43 3.75 -8.60 22.10
N PRO A 44 4.10 -7.37 21.69
CA PRO A 44 5.22 -7.12 20.78
C PRO A 44 6.59 -7.50 21.36
N PHE A 45 6.71 -7.80 22.65
CA PHE A 45 7.94 -8.30 23.27
C PHE A 45 8.11 -9.83 23.20
N GLU A 46 7.07 -10.56 22.77
CA GLU A 46 7.13 -12.02 22.62
C GLU A 46 7.68 -12.40 21.24
N ASP A 47 8.68 -13.30 21.22
CA ASP A 47 9.35 -13.74 19.98
C ASP A 47 8.38 -14.39 18.95
N SER A 48 7.23 -14.87 19.41
CA SER A 48 6.21 -15.50 18.55
C SER A 48 5.23 -14.51 17.91
N THR A 49 5.29 -13.23 18.29
CA THR A 49 4.41 -12.17 17.82
C THR A 49 4.91 -11.58 16.50
N GLU A 50 4.08 -11.68 15.46
CA GLU A 50 4.30 -11.02 14.17
C GLU A 50 3.46 -9.74 14.03
N GLN A 51 2.40 -9.60 14.85
CA GLN A 51 1.51 -8.45 14.81
C GLN A 51 1.22 -7.90 16.22
N GLY A 52 1.67 -6.67 16.48
CA GLY A 52 1.35 -5.93 17.70
C GLY A 52 0.01 -5.18 17.64
N PRO A 53 -0.25 -4.28 18.61
CA PRO A 53 -1.44 -3.43 18.60
C PRO A 53 -1.31 -2.30 17.56
N GLN A 54 -2.42 -1.63 17.27
CA GLN A 54 -2.40 -0.33 16.60
C GLN A 54 -1.84 0.73 17.58
N ILE A 55 -1.38 1.86 17.04
CA ILE A 55 -0.63 2.86 17.81
C ILE A 55 -1.44 3.50 18.95
N ASP A 56 -2.72 3.80 18.73
CA ASP A 56 -3.60 4.46 19.70
C ASP A 56 -5.09 4.15 19.46
N ASP A 57 -5.96 4.69 20.32
CA ASP A 57 -7.42 4.50 20.22
C ASP A 57 -8.01 5.18 18.98
N GLU A 58 -7.51 6.36 18.57
CA GLU A 58 -8.04 7.07 17.40
C GLU A 58 -7.88 6.21 16.14
N GLN A 59 -6.67 5.70 15.90
CA GLN A 59 -6.38 4.83 14.78
C GLN A 59 -7.14 3.51 14.88
N PHE A 60 -7.24 2.94 16.08
CA PHE A 60 -8.01 1.72 16.34
C PHE A 60 -9.51 1.88 15.99
N GLN A 61 -10.16 2.93 16.48
CA GLN A 61 -11.58 3.20 16.17
C GLN A 61 -11.79 3.51 14.69
N LYS A 62 -10.86 4.24 14.05
CA LYS A 62 -10.89 4.49 12.59
C LYS A 62 -10.87 3.19 11.81
N ILE A 63 -9.96 2.26 12.15
CA ILE A 63 -9.86 0.94 11.49
C ILE A 63 -11.15 0.15 11.65
N LEU A 64 -11.67 0.03 12.88
CA LEU A 64 -12.92 -0.69 13.14
C LEU A 64 -14.10 -0.05 12.40
N GLY A 65 -14.18 1.28 12.35
CA GLY A 65 -15.19 2.01 11.58
C GLY A 65 -15.14 1.73 10.08
N LEU A 66 -13.93 1.62 9.51
CA LEU A 66 -13.73 1.28 8.10
C LEU A 66 -14.04 -0.19 7.81
N ILE A 67 -13.70 -1.11 8.71
CA ILE A 67 -14.13 -2.52 8.62
C ILE A 67 -15.66 -2.61 8.58
N GLU A 68 -16.36 -1.89 9.48
CA GLU A 68 -17.83 -1.85 9.48
C GLU A 68 -18.40 -1.21 8.21
N SER A 69 -17.74 -0.20 7.65
CA SER A 69 -18.16 0.38 6.36
C SER A 69 -18.10 -0.65 5.23
N GLY A 70 -17.01 -1.44 5.15
CA GLY A 70 -16.87 -2.49 4.14
C GLY A 70 -17.97 -3.55 4.24
N LYS A 71 -18.30 -3.99 5.46
CA LYS A 71 -19.42 -4.92 5.72
C LYS A 71 -20.75 -4.32 5.24
N LYS A 72 -21.03 -3.05 5.54
CA LYS A 72 -22.27 -2.35 5.18
C LYS A 72 -22.41 -2.10 3.68
N GLU A 73 -21.30 -1.87 2.99
CA GLU A 73 -21.26 -1.61 1.54
C GLU A 73 -21.31 -2.90 0.71
N GLY A 74 -21.31 -4.07 1.36
CA GLY A 74 -21.51 -5.37 0.70
C GLY A 74 -20.22 -6.12 0.36
N ALA A 75 -19.07 -5.64 0.83
CA ALA A 75 -17.84 -6.42 0.75
C ALA A 75 -17.95 -7.67 1.63
N LYS A 76 -17.37 -8.77 1.19
CA LYS A 76 -17.40 -10.04 1.93
C LYS A 76 -16.19 -10.14 2.85
N VAL A 77 -16.41 -10.24 4.16
CA VAL A 77 -15.36 -10.59 5.12
C VAL A 77 -15.04 -12.09 4.98
N GLU A 78 -13.85 -12.42 4.52
CA GLU A 78 -13.39 -13.81 4.44
C GLU A 78 -12.87 -14.34 5.77
N ILE A 79 -12.27 -13.45 6.57
CA ILE A 79 -11.73 -13.69 7.91
C ILE A 79 -11.47 -12.36 8.64
N GLY A 80 -11.45 -12.41 9.97
CA GLY A 80 -11.13 -11.28 10.84
C GLY A 80 -12.30 -10.32 10.99
N GLY A 81 -12.00 -9.03 11.06
CA GLY A 81 -12.98 -7.95 11.08
C GLY A 81 -13.45 -7.56 12.48
N ASN A 82 -12.72 -7.92 13.53
CA ASN A 82 -13.03 -7.58 14.91
C ASN A 82 -11.78 -7.17 15.70
N ARG A 83 -12.00 -6.66 16.91
CA ARG A 83 -10.95 -6.50 17.91
C ARG A 83 -10.53 -7.85 18.50
N ILE A 84 -9.29 -7.93 19.01
CA ILE A 84 -8.81 -9.03 19.83
C ILE A 84 -8.71 -8.56 21.28
N GLY A 85 -9.26 -9.36 22.21
CA GLY A 85 -9.17 -9.09 23.65
C GLY A 85 -9.95 -7.84 24.10
N THR A 86 -9.72 -7.45 25.35
CA THR A 86 -10.34 -6.27 25.99
C THR A 86 -9.37 -5.13 26.27
N GLU A 87 -8.07 -5.40 26.25
CA GLU A 87 -6.99 -4.45 26.52
C GLU A 87 -6.09 -4.29 25.29
N GLY A 88 -5.46 -3.11 25.19
CA GLY A 88 -4.70 -2.73 24.00
C GLY A 88 -5.55 -2.56 22.74
N TYR A 89 -4.89 -2.19 21.65
CA TYR A 89 -5.54 -1.82 20.39
C TYR A 89 -5.33 -2.91 19.33
N PHE A 90 -5.63 -4.16 19.67
CA PHE A 90 -5.40 -5.29 18.77
C PHE A 90 -6.57 -5.50 17.80
N VAL A 91 -6.28 -5.55 16.50
CA VAL A 91 -7.25 -5.79 15.42
C VAL A 91 -6.90 -7.10 14.73
N GLU A 92 -7.90 -7.92 14.43
CA GLU A 92 -7.71 -9.16 13.67
C GLU A 92 -7.18 -8.86 12.26
N PRO A 93 -6.19 -9.63 11.75
CA PRO A 93 -5.87 -9.64 10.33
C PRO A 93 -7.14 -9.94 9.52
N THR A 94 -7.56 -8.96 8.74
CA THR A 94 -8.86 -8.94 8.07
C THR A 94 -8.68 -9.02 6.57
N VAL A 95 -9.47 -9.84 5.89
CA VAL A 95 -9.47 -9.95 4.42
C VAL A 95 -10.88 -9.75 3.89
N PHE A 96 -11.02 -8.77 3.00
CA PHE A 96 -12.22 -8.51 2.23
C PHE A 96 -12.07 -8.97 0.78
N THR A 97 -13.11 -9.63 0.27
CA THR A 97 -13.31 -9.95 -1.15
C THR A 97 -14.59 -9.30 -1.65
N ASN A 98 -14.86 -9.42 -2.96
CA ASN A 98 -15.96 -8.72 -3.63
C ASN A 98 -15.93 -7.20 -3.37
N VAL A 99 -14.73 -6.64 -3.24
CA VAL A 99 -14.54 -5.20 -3.08
C VAL A 99 -14.68 -4.53 -4.45
N THR A 100 -15.47 -3.47 -4.52
CA THR A 100 -15.64 -2.62 -5.71
C THR A 100 -14.97 -1.28 -5.51
N ASP A 101 -14.63 -0.61 -6.62
CA ASP A 101 -13.84 0.62 -6.59
C ASP A 101 -14.57 1.79 -5.91
N ASP A 102 -15.89 1.73 -5.77
CA ASP A 102 -16.72 2.76 -5.15
C ASP A 102 -16.77 2.69 -3.62
N MET A 103 -16.40 1.56 -3.03
CA MET A 103 -16.42 1.33 -1.58
C MET A 103 -15.41 2.21 -0.85
N ARG A 104 -15.74 2.63 0.38
CA ARG A 104 -14.84 3.41 1.24
C ARG A 104 -13.54 2.68 1.51
N ILE A 105 -13.60 1.37 1.78
CA ILE A 105 -12.42 0.52 2.01
C ILE A 105 -11.50 0.40 0.78
N ALA A 106 -11.97 0.77 -0.42
CA ALA A 106 -11.16 0.82 -1.64
C ALA A 106 -10.61 2.23 -1.94
N LYS A 107 -11.05 3.27 -1.23
CA LYS A 107 -10.68 4.67 -1.50
C LYS A 107 -9.91 5.33 -0.37
N GLU A 108 -10.32 5.06 0.86
CA GLU A 108 -9.77 5.68 2.07
C GLU A 108 -8.60 4.85 2.61
N GLU A 109 -7.55 5.53 3.05
CA GLU A 109 -6.43 4.87 3.73
C GLU A 109 -6.87 4.38 5.12
N ILE A 110 -6.96 3.05 5.26
CA ILE A 110 -7.32 2.39 6.51
C ILE A 110 -6.18 2.46 7.53
N PHE A 111 -4.94 2.23 7.08
CA PHE A 111 -3.73 2.23 7.92
C PHE A 111 -3.81 1.21 9.07
N GLY A 112 -4.29 0.00 8.75
CA GLY A 112 -4.47 -1.11 9.68
C GLY A 112 -4.47 -2.46 8.94
N PRO A 113 -4.63 -3.59 9.66
CA PRO A 113 -4.43 -4.93 9.11
C PRO A 113 -5.67 -5.41 8.33
N VAL A 114 -6.06 -4.69 7.28
CA VAL A 114 -7.31 -4.93 6.52
C VAL A 114 -7.01 -4.98 5.02
N GLN A 115 -7.07 -6.17 4.43
CA GLN A 115 -6.77 -6.43 3.02
C GLN A 115 -8.01 -6.34 2.15
N GLN A 116 -7.89 -5.69 0.99
CA GLN A 116 -8.94 -5.66 -0.04
C GLN A 116 -8.44 -6.39 -1.28
N ILE A 117 -9.20 -7.39 -1.72
CA ILE A 117 -8.89 -8.18 -2.92
C ILE A 117 -9.95 -7.92 -3.99
N LEU A 118 -9.53 -7.27 -5.07
CA LEU A 118 -10.36 -6.89 -6.21
C LEU A 118 -10.05 -7.82 -7.40
N LYS A 119 -11.08 -8.21 -8.15
CA LYS A 119 -10.92 -9.02 -9.37
C LYS A 119 -10.73 -8.11 -10.57
N PHE A 120 -9.89 -8.49 -11.53
CA PHE A 120 -9.76 -7.80 -12.83
C PHE A 120 -9.58 -8.82 -13.97
N LYS A 121 -9.74 -8.36 -15.22
CA LYS A 121 -9.64 -9.22 -16.42
C LYS A 121 -8.63 -8.75 -17.45
N THR A 122 -8.41 -7.44 -17.63
CA THR A 122 -7.51 -6.94 -18.67
C THR A 122 -6.49 -5.94 -18.13
N MET A 123 -5.35 -5.81 -18.83
CA MET A 123 -4.32 -4.84 -18.48
C MET A 123 -4.86 -3.40 -18.51
N ASP A 124 -5.59 -3.03 -19.56
CA ASP A 124 -6.17 -1.68 -19.69
C ASP A 124 -7.15 -1.36 -18.57
N GLU A 125 -7.99 -2.34 -18.21
CA GLU A 125 -8.93 -2.21 -17.10
C GLU A 125 -8.20 -1.99 -15.77
N VAL A 126 -7.21 -2.83 -15.45
CA VAL A 126 -6.50 -2.72 -14.15
C VAL A 126 -5.65 -1.47 -14.07
N LEU A 127 -5.03 -1.02 -15.17
CA LEU A 127 -4.29 0.25 -15.18
C LEU A 127 -5.24 1.44 -14.95
N ARG A 128 -6.39 1.48 -15.63
CA ARG A 128 -7.40 2.53 -15.42
C ARG A 128 -7.85 2.55 -13.95
N ARG A 129 -8.20 1.39 -13.38
CA ARG A 129 -8.68 1.28 -12.00
C ARG A 129 -7.59 1.55 -10.96
N ALA A 130 -6.36 1.10 -11.20
CA ALA A 130 -5.22 1.40 -10.34
C ALA A 130 -4.92 2.90 -10.30
N ASN A 131 -5.06 3.60 -11.43
CA ASN A 131 -4.83 5.03 -11.54
C ASN A 131 -6.02 5.90 -11.13
N ASP A 132 -7.24 5.35 -11.02
CA ASP A 132 -8.44 6.05 -10.57
C ASP A 132 -8.45 6.26 -9.05
N THR A 133 -7.54 7.14 -8.62
CA THR A 133 -7.35 7.54 -7.22
C THR A 133 -6.62 8.89 -7.19
N THR A 134 -6.82 9.64 -6.11
CA THR A 134 -6.06 10.86 -5.81
C THR A 134 -4.66 10.56 -5.26
N TYR A 135 -4.39 9.32 -4.84
CA TYR A 135 -3.10 8.87 -4.34
C TYR A 135 -2.19 8.35 -5.47
N GLY A 136 -0.91 8.18 -5.17
CA GLY A 136 0.09 7.68 -6.11
C GLY A 136 1.44 7.42 -5.45
N LEU A 137 1.47 6.85 -4.25
CA LEU A 137 2.73 6.66 -3.52
C LEU A 137 3.55 5.51 -4.10
N ALA A 138 3.00 4.29 -4.07
CA ALA A 138 3.65 3.10 -4.60
C ALA A 138 2.64 2.14 -5.26
N ALA A 139 3.16 1.29 -6.15
CA ALA A 139 2.43 0.20 -6.78
C ALA A 139 3.32 -1.03 -6.90
N GLY A 140 2.73 -2.17 -7.25
CA GLY A 140 3.50 -3.37 -7.56
C GLY A 140 2.80 -4.29 -8.55
N VAL A 141 3.59 -5.05 -9.31
CA VAL A 141 3.11 -6.04 -10.27
C VAL A 141 3.83 -7.36 -10.03
N VAL A 142 3.06 -8.46 -10.03
CA VAL A 142 3.59 -9.82 -9.93
C VAL A 142 3.25 -10.56 -11.21
N THR A 143 4.26 -10.86 -12.01
CA THR A 143 4.13 -11.51 -13.31
C THR A 143 5.44 -12.16 -13.74
N LYS A 144 5.36 -13.22 -14.54
CA LYS A 144 6.53 -13.82 -15.23
C LYS A 144 6.74 -13.25 -16.63
N ASP A 145 5.77 -12.52 -17.15
CA ASP A 145 5.82 -11.95 -18.50
C ASP A 145 6.47 -10.57 -18.49
N LEU A 146 7.51 -10.41 -19.32
CA LEU A 146 8.29 -9.18 -19.38
C LEU A 146 7.46 -7.99 -19.90
N ASN A 147 6.62 -8.23 -20.92
CA ASN A 147 5.79 -7.17 -21.51
C ASN A 147 4.76 -6.66 -20.50
N THR A 148 4.15 -7.55 -19.73
CA THR A 148 3.24 -7.23 -18.63
C THR A 148 3.93 -6.39 -17.57
N ALA A 149 5.15 -6.78 -17.16
CA ALA A 149 5.90 -6.05 -16.16
C ALA A 149 6.20 -4.62 -16.63
N ILE A 150 6.74 -4.48 -17.84
CA ILE A 150 7.08 -3.17 -18.43
C ILE A 150 5.82 -2.31 -18.60
N THR A 151 4.79 -2.86 -19.25
CA THR A 151 3.53 -2.15 -19.55
C THR A 151 2.86 -1.64 -18.28
N PHE A 152 2.78 -2.47 -17.23
CA PHE A 152 2.19 -2.03 -15.97
C PHE A 152 3.07 -0.96 -15.30
N SER A 153 4.39 -1.18 -15.24
CA SER A 153 5.30 -0.25 -14.57
C SER A 153 5.38 1.13 -15.24
N ASP A 154 5.21 1.18 -16.56
CA ASP A 154 5.16 2.42 -17.33
C ASP A 154 3.80 3.12 -17.20
N GLY A 155 2.70 2.35 -17.23
CA GLY A 155 1.35 2.90 -17.24
C GLY A 155 0.81 3.33 -15.87
N VAL A 156 1.33 2.79 -14.76
CA VAL A 156 0.83 3.09 -13.42
C VAL A 156 1.37 4.42 -12.88
N GLN A 157 0.50 5.24 -12.30
CA GLN A 157 0.82 6.57 -11.79
C GLN A 157 1.24 6.50 -10.31
N ALA A 158 2.43 5.96 -10.06
CA ALA A 158 2.99 5.82 -8.72
C ALA A 158 4.46 6.24 -8.66
N GLY A 159 4.90 6.70 -7.48
CA GLY A 159 6.27 7.12 -7.22
C GLY A 159 7.30 6.00 -7.27
N THR A 160 6.92 4.83 -6.78
CA THR A 160 7.72 3.62 -6.79
C THR A 160 6.88 2.46 -7.31
N VAL A 161 7.43 1.68 -8.24
CA VAL A 161 6.77 0.47 -8.75
C VAL A 161 7.68 -0.73 -8.53
N TRP A 162 7.20 -1.70 -7.75
CA TRP A 162 7.93 -2.95 -7.53
C TRP A 162 7.47 -4.05 -8.50
N VAL A 163 8.42 -4.80 -9.07
CA VAL A 163 8.15 -5.94 -9.94
C VAL A 163 8.57 -7.21 -9.21
N ASN A 164 7.63 -8.15 -8.99
CA ASN A 164 7.85 -9.43 -8.29
C ASN A 164 8.43 -9.31 -6.87
N THR A 165 8.26 -8.15 -6.25
CA THR A 165 8.60 -7.86 -4.86
C THR A 165 7.67 -6.77 -4.33
N TYR A 166 7.74 -6.46 -3.04
CA TYR A 166 7.01 -5.35 -2.43
C TYR A 166 7.69 -4.95 -1.12
N LEU A 167 7.69 -3.66 -0.77
CA LEU A 167 8.45 -3.09 0.37
C LEU A 167 9.98 -3.22 0.22
N ALA A 168 10.48 -3.42 -1.02
CA ALA A 168 11.91 -3.38 -1.29
C ALA A 168 12.38 -1.92 -1.32
N ALA A 169 12.58 -1.35 -0.13
CA ALA A 169 13.09 0.00 0.05
C ALA A 169 14.61 -0.01 0.19
N ASN A 170 15.28 0.97 -0.42
CA ASN A 170 16.72 1.14 -0.35
C ASN A 170 17.07 2.64 -0.36
N VAL A 171 18.06 3.04 0.44
CA VAL A 171 18.45 4.45 0.59
C VAL A 171 19.01 5.08 -0.69
N GLN A 172 19.45 4.25 -1.63
CA GLN A 172 19.98 4.66 -2.93
C GLN A 172 18.89 4.87 -3.99
N ALA A 173 17.63 4.49 -3.74
CA ALA A 173 16.53 4.81 -4.65
C ALA A 173 15.74 5.99 -4.09
N PRO A 174 15.36 6.97 -4.94
CA PRO A 174 14.46 8.01 -4.52
C PRO A 174 13.07 7.44 -4.20
N PHE A 175 12.42 8.00 -3.19
CA PHE A 175 11.10 7.60 -2.74
C PHE A 175 10.21 8.83 -2.57
N GLY A 176 8.94 8.76 -2.99
CA GLY A 176 8.01 9.87 -2.83
C GLY A 176 6.84 9.78 -3.79
N GLY A 177 5.75 10.50 -3.51
CA GLY A 177 4.48 10.30 -4.17
C GLY A 177 4.29 10.99 -5.52
N TYR A 178 3.32 10.48 -6.27
CA TYR A 178 2.58 11.21 -7.29
C TYR A 178 1.31 11.80 -6.67
N LYS A 179 0.71 12.78 -7.36
CA LYS A 179 -0.61 13.37 -7.02
C LYS A 179 -0.65 13.86 -5.56
N MET A 180 -1.65 13.46 -4.78
CA MET A 180 -1.80 13.88 -3.39
C MET A 180 -0.96 13.04 -2.40
N SER A 181 -0.20 12.05 -2.87
CA SER A 181 0.70 11.27 -1.99
C SER A 181 2.01 11.99 -1.67
N GLY A 182 2.23 13.19 -2.21
CA GLY A 182 3.37 14.02 -1.85
C GLY A 182 3.90 14.83 -3.03
N LEU A 183 4.79 15.75 -2.71
CA LEU A 183 5.57 16.54 -3.66
C LEU A 183 7.06 16.23 -3.45
N HIS A 184 7.82 16.23 -4.54
CA HIS A 184 9.25 15.90 -4.54
C HIS A 184 9.56 14.43 -4.18
N ARG A 185 10.84 14.16 -3.88
CA ARG A 185 11.37 12.86 -3.50
C ARG A 185 12.25 13.00 -2.27
N GLU A 186 12.28 11.98 -1.44
CA GLU A 186 13.25 11.75 -0.38
C GLU A 186 14.21 10.64 -0.81
N CYS A 187 15.29 10.43 -0.04
CA CYS A 187 16.37 9.48 -0.34
C CYS A 187 17.20 9.82 -1.60
N ASN A 188 18.36 9.18 -1.72
CA ASN A 188 19.33 9.37 -2.80
C ASN A 188 19.67 10.85 -3.12
N GLU A 189 20.27 11.11 -4.28
CA GLU A 189 20.59 12.44 -4.80
C GLU A 189 19.34 13.34 -4.94
N ASP A 190 18.22 12.80 -5.41
CA ASP A 190 16.97 13.55 -5.58
C ASP A 190 16.49 14.16 -4.25
N GLY A 191 16.62 13.41 -3.15
CA GLY A 191 16.24 13.88 -1.82
C GLY A 191 17.07 15.06 -1.34
N ILE A 192 18.37 15.09 -1.68
CA ILE A 192 19.30 16.15 -1.29
C ILE A 192 18.89 17.49 -1.94
N LEU A 193 18.33 17.47 -3.16
CA LEU A 193 17.92 18.69 -3.88
C LEU A 193 16.91 19.54 -3.09
N ASN A 194 16.09 18.94 -2.22
CA ASN A 194 15.15 19.69 -1.38
C ASN A 194 15.82 20.44 -0.22
N TYR A 195 17.08 20.13 0.09
CA TYR A 195 17.85 20.73 1.18
C TYR A 195 18.95 21.68 0.68
N ILE A 196 19.01 21.94 -0.63
CA ILE A 196 19.97 22.86 -1.24
C ILE A 196 19.29 24.21 -1.52
N GLU A 197 19.93 25.28 -1.05
CA GLU A 197 19.57 26.66 -1.43
C GLU A 197 20.53 27.16 -2.51
N THR A 198 20.06 27.24 -3.76
CA THR A 198 20.93 27.62 -4.89
C THR A 198 21.13 29.13 -4.95
N LYS A 199 22.39 29.58 -4.98
CA LYS A 199 22.75 30.99 -5.20
C LYS A 199 23.54 31.17 -6.49
N THR A 200 22.96 31.87 -7.46
CA THR A 200 23.67 32.29 -8.67
C THR A 200 24.39 33.62 -8.43
N VAL A 201 25.71 33.65 -8.68
CA VAL A 201 26.52 34.87 -8.66
C VAL A 201 26.95 35.20 -10.07
N THR A 202 26.58 36.39 -10.56
CA THR A 202 26.94 36.87 -11.90
C THR A 202 27.92 38.03 -11.79
N ILE A 203 29.06 37.93 -12.46
CA ILE A 203 30.13 38.95 -12.43
C ILE A 203 30.32 39.51 -13.84
N LYS A 204 30.27 40.84 -13.97
CA LYS A 204 30.63 41.52 -15.22
C LYS A 204 32.11 41.30 -15.50
N ILE A 205 32.44 40.71 -16.65
CA ILE A 205 33.83 40.56 -17.13
C ILE A 205 34.03 41.33 -18.44
N PRO A 206 35.26 41.79 -18.75
CA PRO A 206 35.51 42.57 -19.96
C PRO A 206 35.20 41.80 -21.25
N HIS A 207 35.64 40.55 -21.33
CA HIS A 207 35.42 39.65 -22.46
C HIS A 207 35.26 38.21 -21.95
N LYS A 208 34.22 37.51 -22.41
CA LYS A 208 34.03 36.08 -22.17
C LYS A 208 34.63 35.29 -23.33
N HIS A 209 35.53 34.35 -23.07
CA HIS A 209 35.97 33.35 -24.04
C HIS A 209 35.28 32.00 -23.76
N SER A 210 35.13 31.16 -24.78
CA SER A 210 34.63 29.78 -24.68
C SER A 210 35.72 28.81 -24.28
#